data_AF-A0A3A8MJ56-F1
#
_entry.id   AF-A0A3A8MJ56-F1
#
_cell.length_a   1.000
_cell.length_b   1.000
_cell.length_c   1.000
_cell.angle_alpha   90.00
_cell.angle_beta   90.00
_cell.angle_gamma   90.00
#
_symmetry.space_group_name_H-M   'P 1'
#
loop_
_entity.id
_entity.type
_entity.pdbx_description
1 polymer ?
#
loop_
_entity_poly.entity_id
_entity_poly.type
_entity_poly.pdbx_seq_one_letter_code
_entity_poly.pdbx_strand_id
1 'polypeptide(L)'
;MTRCLLNIDLGELPGEDEQLYALAHLANIACGGHAGDVDSMRRALELCERHGTLAGAHPSYADREGFGRKALEVSPEVLRAQVAEQCGQLAALARERGVPVRHAKPHGALYHAANASPALARAVVDGVVEALGTKVTLVGPGTGALREAARAAGLGYAREGFADRGTLPDGSLIPRGQPGAVLTDVARARENTVRLATGGTVDTLCVHGDTPGAVALAREVRAMLDALERPPEPLGDSALRLVLPEGVDRRLAREALCALPGVKDAVITEAHACVYFDPVTPPEDAALVLTRLRVTPVSTLERPLIRIRVRYDGEDLPKVAAHAGLSVDEVVRRHTAREYTVRCVGFLPGFAYLGDVDPSIACPRLATPRTRVPALAVGIAGERTGVYPFASPGGWNLVGTALDFTAFDPARGAVMQLGDRVRFEREDG
;
A
#
# COMPACT_ATOMS: atom_id res chain seq x y z
N MET A 1 -12.26 -13.23 -1.70
CA MET A 1 -11.17 -13.91 -0.99
C MET A 1 -10.91 -13.16 0.30
N THR A 2 -10.66 -13.86 1.42
CA THR A 2 -10.25 -13.21 2.67
C THR A 2 -8.88 -12.59 2.48
N ARG A 3 -8.66 -11.38 3.00
CA ARG A 3 -7.39 -10.66 2.91
C ARG A 3 -6.24 -11.46 3.54
N CYS A 4 -5.19 -11.75 2.78
CA CYS A 4 -3.98 -12.38 3.32
C CYS A 4 -2.95 -11.30 3.73
N LEU A 5 -2.46 -11.37 4.97
CA LEU A 5 -1.60 -10.33 5.55
C LEU A 5 -0.12 -10.71 5.58
N LEU A 6 0.78 -9.78 5.27
CA LEU A 6 2.21 -9.90 5.57
C LEU A 6 2.49 -9.73 7.07
N ASN A 7 3.08 -10.74 7.70
CA ASN A 7 3.69 -10.63 9.03
C ASN A 7 5.21 -10.70 8.95
N ILE A 8 5.90 -10.01 9.85
CA ILE A 8 7.37 -10.00 9.92
C ILE A 8 7.80 -10.17 11.38
N ASP A 9 8.78 -11.05 11.60
CA ASP A 9 9.44 -11.22 12.90
C ASP A 9 10.43 -10.07 13.09
N LEU A 10 10.24 -9.27 14.16
CA LEU A 10 10.87 -7.96 14.36
C LEU A 10 11.31 -7.75 15.81
N GLY A 11 12.18 -6.75 16.04
CA GLY A 11 12.73 -6.45 17.35
C GLY A 11 13.76 -7.49 17.82
N GLU A 12 14.25 -8.32 16.89
CA GLU A 12 15.19 -9.41 17.14
C GLU A 12 16.66 -8.98 17.00
N LEU A 13 16.95 -7.98 16.15
CA LEU A 13 18.30 -7.60 15.76
C LEU A 13 18.63 -6.14 16.13
N PRO A 14 19.86 -5.83 16.57
CA PRO A 14 20.32 -4.46 16.68
C PRO A 14 20.33 -3.75 15.32
N GLY A 15 19.79 -2.54 15.26
CA GLY A 15 19.82 -1.72 14.03
C GLY A 15 18.94 -2.25 12.88
N GLU A 16 17.91 -3.03 13.19
CA GLU A 16 16.91 -3.51 12.23
C GLU A 16 16.32 -2.36 11.39
N ASP A 17 16.14 -2.60 10.10
CA ASP A 17 15.70 -1.58 9.15
C ASP A 17 14.24 -1.19 9.41
N GLU A 18 14.00 0.11 9.67
CA GLU A 18 12.67 0.68 9.88
C GLU A 18 11.70 0.40 8.71
N GLN A 19 12.21 0.19 7.49
CA GLN A 19 11.40 -0.17 6.34
C GLN A 19 10.62 -1.47 6.54
N LEU A 20 11.13 -2.43 7.33
CA LEU A 20 10.41 -3.67 7.61
C LEU A 20 9.12 -3.41 8.39
N TYR A 21 9.14 -2.46 9.33
CA TYR A 21 7.96 -2.06 10.10
C TYR A 21 6.92 -1.41 9.20
N ALA A 22 7.35 -0.54 8.27
CA ALA A 22 6.47 0.10 7.29
C ALA A 22 5.83 -0.90 6.30
N LEU A 23 6.53 -1.99 5.99
CA LEU A 23 6.07 -3.03 5.06
C LEU A 23 5.15 -4.06 5.73
N ALA A 24 5.34 -4.36 7.00
CA ALA A 24 4.54 -5.33 7.74
C ALA A 24 3.08 -4.87 7.90
N HIS A 25 2.12 -5.80 7.85
CA HIS A 25 0.79 -5.58 8.44
C HIS A 25 0.79 -5.95 9.92
N LEU A 26 1.50 -7.04 10.24
CA LEU A 26 1.63 -7.61 11.58
C LEU A 26 3.13 -7.67 11.95
N ALA A 27 3.52 -7.08 13.07
CA ALA A 27 4.86 -7.20 13.62
C ALA A 27 4.86 -8.23 14.77
N ASN A 28 5.64 -9.31 14.63
CA ASN A 28 5.85 -10.26 15.72
C ASN A 28 7.10 -9.81 16.49
N ILE A 29 6.89 -9.11 17.61
CA ILE A 29 7.94 -8.44 18.36
C ILE A 29 8.56 -9.42 19.36
N ALA A 30 9.88 -9.60 19.30
CA ALA A 30 10.62 -10.44 20.24
C ALA A 30 10.45 -9.98 21.70
N CYS A 31 10.20 -10.92 22.61
CA CYS A 31 9.78 -10.64 23.99
C CYS A 31 10.84 -11.00 25.05
N GLY A 32 12.11 -11.17 24.67
CA GLY A 32 13.20 -11.41 25.62
C GLY A 32 13.66 -12.87 25.77
N GLY A 33 12.85 -13.86 25.35
CA GLY A 33 13.20 -15.28 25.45
C GLY A 33 14.38 -15.67 24.55
N HIS A 34 14.22 -15.52 23.25
CA HIS A 34 15.24 -15.83 22.23
C HIS A 34 16.01 -14.59 21.80
N ALA A 35 15.33 -13.44 21.76
CA ALA A 35 15.87 -12.14 21.36
C ALA A 35 15.03 -11.01 21.96
N GLY A 36 15.52 -9.78 21.80
CA GLY A 36 14.86 -8.56 22.25
C GLY A 36 15.10 -8.23 23.73
N ASP A 37 14.92 -6.97 24.08
CA ASP A 37 15.00 -6.45 25.46
C ASP A 37 14.01 -5.28 25.61
N VAL A 38 14.03 -4.60 26.75
CA VAL A 38 13.14 -3.47 27.00
C VAL A 38 13.30 -2.37 25.94
N ASP A 39 14.53 -2.07 25.54
CA ASP A 39 14.81 -0.99 24.60
C ASP A 39 14.39 -1.38 23.18
N SER A 40 14.67 -2.62 22.77
CA SER A 40 14.23 -3.12 21.46
C SER A 40 12.71 -3.21 21.36
N MET A 41 12.02 -3.67 22.42
CA MET A 41 10.56 -3.70 22.48
C MET A 41 9.97 -2.28 22.42
N ARG A 42 10.53 -1.32 23.17
CA ARG A 42 10.09 0.09 23.12
C ARG A 42 10.25 0.68 21.73
N ARG A 43 11.37 0.42 21.06
CA ARG A 43 11.64 0.88 19.70
C ARG A 43 10.70 0.23 18.69
N ALA A 44 10.49 -1.08 18.78
CA ALA A 44 9.56 -1.79 17.90
C ALA A 44 8.13 -1.27 18.02
N LEU A 45 7.65 -1.02 19.25
CA LEU A 45 6.33 -0.43 19.49
C LEU A 45 6.19 0.99 18.94
N GLU A 46 7.21 1.83 19.09
CA GLU A 46 7.25 3.18 18.50
C GLU A 46 7.16 3.12 16.96
N LEU A 47 7.87 2.19 16.33
CA LEU A 47 7.81 2.00 14.89
C LEU A 47 6.45 1.48 14.42
N CYS A 48 5.86 0.55 15.15
CA CYS A 48 4.52 0.06 14.88
C CYS A 48 3.48 1.18 14.93
N GLU A 49 3.56 2.04 15.95
CA GLU A 49 2.70 3.23 16.07
C GLU A 49 2.88 4.17 14.87
N ARG A 50 4.13 4.53 14.56
CA ARG A 50 4.46 5.45 13.48
C ARG A 50 3.95 4.99 12.11
N HIS A 51 4.04 3.69 11.83
CA HIS A 51 3.69 3.12 10.53
C HIS A 51 2.28 2.50 10.47
N GLY A 52 1.54 2.49 11.59
CA GLY A 52 0.23 1.86 11.68
C GLY A 52 0.26 0.33 11.62
N THR A 53 1.39 -0.28 11.96
CA THR A 53 1.61 -1.73 11.96
C THR A 53 1.05 -2.36 13.23
N LEU A 54 0.34 -3.48 13.11
CA LEU A 54 -0.26 -4.14 14.28
C LEU A 54 0.81 -4.89 15.06
N ALA A 55 1.03 -4.50 16.31
CA ALA A 55 1.98 -5.14 17.21
C ALA A 55 1.45 -6.46 17.77
N GLY A 56 2.30 -7.48 17.83
CA GLY A 56 2.02 -8.76 18.47
C GLY A 56 3.23 -9.31 19.21
N ALA A 57 2.97 -10.19 20.17
CA ALA A 57 4.02 -10.86 20.95
C ALA A 57 4.64 -12.01 20.16
N HIS A 58 5.98 -12.13 20.23
CA HIS A 58 6.72 -13.23 19.64
C HIS A 58 7.43 -14.07 20.71
N PRO A 59 6.68 -14.80 21.57
CA PRO A 59 7.26 -15.58 22.66
C PRO A 59 8.01 -16.80 22.15
N SER A 60 9.03 -17.21 22.88
CA SER A 60 9.93 -18.30 22.52
C SER A 60 10.28 -19.16 23.72
N TYR A 61 11.03 -20.24 23.50
CA TYR A 61 11.84 -20.81 24.57
C TYR A 61 12.84 -19.77 25.08
N ALA A 62 13.17 -19.84 26.37
CA ALA A 62 14.25 -19.04 26.97
C ALA A 62 15.63 -19.55 26.52
N ASP A 63 15.95 -19.34 25.25
CA ASP A 63 17.16 -19.83 24.58
C ASP A 63 17.75 -18.70 23.73
N ARG A 64 18.40 -17.74 24.39
CA ARG A 64 19.04 -16.61 23.69
C ARG A 64 20.26 -17.07 22.88
N GLU A 65 21.03 -18.02 23.38
CA GLU A 65 22.23 -18.53 22.70
C GLU A 65 21.90 -19.28 21.40
N GLY A 66 20.83 -20.09 21.41
CA GLY A 66 20.35 -20.81 20.23
C GLY A 66 19.32 -20.03 19.41
N PHE A 67 19.05 -18.77 19.76
CA PHE A 67 18.03 -17.92 19.14
C PHE A 67 16.65 -18.60 19.10
N GLY A 68 16.31 -19.41 20.11
CA GLY A 68 15.03 -20.12 20.20
C GLY A 68 14.79 -21.15 19.08
N ARG A 69 15.83 -21.55 18.33
CA ARG A 69 15.72 -22.47 17.18
C ARG A 69 15.90 -23.94 17.54
N LYS A 70 16.21 -24.24 18.80
CA LYS A 70 16.31 -25.61 19.32
C LYS A 70 15.13 -25.91 20.23
N ALA A 71 14.55 -27.10 20.08
CA ALA A 71 13.54 -27.56 21.01
C ALA A 71 14.21 -27.82 22.36
N LEU A 72 13.61 -27.32 23.43
CA LEU A 72 14.06 -27.57 24.81
C LEU A 72 13.09 -28.50 25.51
N GLU A 73 13.63 -29.38 26.36
CA GLU A 73 12.83 -30.13 27.32
C GLU A 73 12.46 -29.19 28.48
N VAL A 74 11.18 -28.82 28.55
CA VAL A 74 10.63 -27.96 29.59
C VAL A 74 9.25 -28.47 29.99
N SER A 75 8.92 -28.40 31.28
CA SER A 75 7.58 -28.80 31.71
C SER A 75 6.51 -27.83 31.18
N PRO A 76 5.28 -28.28 30.91
CA PRO A 76 4.20 -27.40 30.50
C PRO A 76 3.93 -26.25 31.49
N GLU A 77 4.07 -26.45 32.80
CA GLU A 77 3.86 -25.37 33.76
C GLU A 77 4.93 -24.27 33.66
N VAL A 78 6.19 -24.67 33.50
CA VAL A 78 7.31 -23.73 33.34
C VAL A 78 7.17 -22.97 32.02
N LEU A 79 6.86 -23.67 30.92
CA LEU A 79 6.65 -23.04 29.63
C LEU A 79 5.50 -22.02 29.66
N ARG A 80 4.38 -22.37 30.29
CA ARG A 80 3.23 -21.46 30.48
C ARG A 80 3.66 -20.16 31.18
N ALA A 81 4.40 -20.28 32.28
CA ALA A 81 4.90 -19.13 33.03
C ALA A 81 5.87 -18.27 32.19
N GLN A 82 6.79 -18.88 31.46
CA GLN A 82 7.73 -18.18 30.58
C GLN A 82 7.02 -17.42 29.45
N VAL A 83 5.99 -18.02 28.84
CA VAL A 83 5.18 -17.37 27.80
C VAL A 83 4.37 -16.21 28.39
N ALA A 84 3.75 -16.39 29.56
CA ALA A 84 3.02 -15.34 30.24
C ALA A 84 3.92 -14.14 30.59
N GLU A 85 5.12 -14.40 31.11
CA GLU A 85 6.10 -13.36 31.42
C GLU A 85 6.51 -12.57 30.17
N GLN A 86 6.92 -13.26 29.11
CA GLN A 86 7.33 -12.65 27.84
C GLN A 86 6.23 -11.77 27.22
N CYS A 87 5.01 -12.31 27.11
CA CYS A 87 3.87 -11.56 26.59
C CYS A 87 3.49 -10.39 27.50
N GLY A 88 3.57 -10.58 28.82
CA GLY A 88 3.26 -9.56 29.83
C GLY A 88 4.23 -8.37 29.81
N GLN A 89 5.52 -8.62 29.59
CA GLN A 89 6.52 -7.57 29.43
C GLN A 89 6.20 -6.66 28.23
N LEU A 90 5.93 -7.26 27.06
CA LEU A 90 5.53 -6.48 25.87
C LEU A 90 4.22 -5.70 26.13
N ALA A 91 3.22 -6.34 26.73
CA ALA A 91 1.93 -5.70 27.03
C ALA A 91 2.04 -4.54 28.03
N ALA A 92 2.97 -4.59 28.98
CA ALA A 92 3.25 -3.47 29.88
C ALA A 92 3.79 -2.26 29.10
N LEU A 93 4.83 -2.47 28.29
CA LEU A 93 5.45 -1.42 27.48
C LEU A 93 4.50 -0.85 26.43
N ALA A 94 3.64 -1.69 25.85
CA ALA A 94 2.66 -1.30 24.85
C ALA A 94 1.54 -0.43 25.47
N ARG A 95 1.09 -0.76 26.70
CA ARG A 95 0.13 0.08 27.45
C ARG A 95 0.66 1.47 27.77
N GLU A 96 1.94 1.60 28.12
CA GLU A 96 2.56 2.92 28.36
C GLU A 96 2.46 3.86 27.15
N ARG A 97 2.41 3.29 25.93
CA ARG A 97 2.31 4.03 24.66
C ARG A 97 0.90 4.08 24.07
N GLY A 98 -0.07 3.40 24.68
CA GLY A 98 -1.40 3.24 24.07
C GLY A 98 -1.42 2.38 22.81
N VAL A 99 -0.38 1.57 22.56
CA VAL A 99 -0.30 0.63 21.44
C VAL A 99 -0.86 -0.72 21.91
N PRO A 100 -1.95 -1.24 21.34
CA PRO A 100 -2.50 -2.53 21.76
C PRO A 100 -1.74 -3.70 21.11
N VAL A 101 -1.40 -4.71 21.92
CA VAL A 101 -0.92 -6.01 21.41
C VAL A 101 -2.11 -6.79 20.87
N ARG A 102 -2.14 -7.10 19.57
CA ARG A 102 -3.30 -7.68 18.85
C ARG A 102 -3.21 -9.18 18.63
N HIS A 103 -2.00 -9.71 18.58
CA HIS A 103 -1.76 -11.12 18.30
C HIS A 103 -0.56 -11.67 19.07
N ALA A 104 -0.41 -12.98 19.05
CA ALA A 104 0.79 -13.66 19.51
C ALA A 104 1.16 -14.75 18.50
N LYS A 105 2.46 -14.92 18.23
CA LYS A 105 3.02 -15.96 17.36
C LYS A 105 4.18 -16.61 18.09
N PRO A 106 4.15 -17.91 18.43
CA PRO A 106 5.33 -18.55 19.00
C PRO A 106 6.51 -18.52 18.01
N HIS A 107 7.72 -18.36 18.51
CA HIS A 107 8.93 -18.29 17.68
C HIS A 107 9.58 -19.67 17.48
N GLY A 108 10.28 -19.83 16.36
CA GLY A 108 11.30 -20.86 16.16
C GLY A 108 10.86 -22.28 16.51
N ALA A 109 11.63 -22.96 17.37
CA ALA A 109 11.34 -24.32 17.76
C ALA A 109 10.05 -24.45 18.59
N LEU A 110 9.69 -23.42 19.37
CA LEU A 110 8.47 -23.43 20.16
C LEU A 110 7.23 -23.48 19.27
N TYR A 111 7.24 -22.77 18.14
CA TYR A 111 6.18 -22.83 17.13
C TYR A 111 5.88 -24.26 16.67
N HIS A 112 6.93 -25.00 16.30
CA HIS A 112 6.78 -26.37 15.81
C HIS A 112 6.46 -27.36 16.94
N ALA A 113 7.12 -27.24 18.09
CA ALA A 113 6.90 -28.11 19.24
C ALA A 113 5.48 -27.98 19.81
N ALA A 114 4.98 -26.75 19.92
CA ALA A 114 3.62 -26.48 20.35
C ALA A 114 2.60 -27.01 19.33
N ASN A 115 2.90 -27.00 18.03
CA ASN A 115 1.99 -27.59 17.05
C ASN A 115 1.91 -29.12 17.10
N ALA A 116 3.01 -29.77 17.49
CA ALA A 116 3.10 -31.23 17.58
C ALA A 116 2.58 -31.80 18.92
N SER A 117 2.62 -31.03 20.02
CA SER A 117 2.29 -31.50 21.36
C SER A 117 1.08 -30.78 21.96
N PRO A 118 -0.05 -31.47 22.25
CA PRO A 118 -1.21 -30.89 22.93
C PRO A 118 -0.90 -30.24 24.28
N ALA A 119 0.04 -30.81 25.04
CA ALA A 119 0.42 -30.26 26.34
C ALA A 119 1.17 -28.92 26.19
N LEU A 120 2.12 -28.84 25.24
CA LEU A 120 2.86 -27.60 24.98
C LEU A 120 1.95 -26.55 24.31
N ALA A 121 1.07 -26.96 23.39
CA ALA A 121 0.05 -26.10 22.80
C ALA A 121 -0.78 -25.41 23.88
N ARG A 122 -1.27 -26.19 24.86
CA ARG A 122 -2.08 -25.69 25.96
C ARG A 122 -1.29 -24.72 26.83
N ALA A 123 -0.05 -25.06 27.18
CA ALA A 123 0.83 -24.19 27.96
C ALA A 123 1.07 -22.82 27.28
N VAL A 124 1.34 -22.81 25.97
CA VAL A 124 1.51 -21.58 25.18
C VAL A 124 0.22 -20.75 25.20
N VAL A 125 -0.92 -21.37 24.91
CA VAL A 125 -2.21 -20.67 24.85
C VAL A 125 -2.61 -20.11 26.20
N ASP A 126 -2.48 -20.89 27.28
CA ASP A 126 -2.82 -20.43 28.63
C ASP A 126 -1.90 -19.27 29.06
N GLY A 127 -0.60 -19.31 28.72
CA GLY A 127 0.32 -18.21 29.00
C GLY A 127 -0.02 -16.93 28.21
N VAL A 128 -0.39 -17.06 26.93
CA VAL A 128 -0.87 -15.94 26.11
C VAL A 128 -2.16 -15.35 26.69
N VAL A 129 -3.13 -16.19 27.07
CA VAL A 129 -4.41 -15.74 27.64
C VAL A 129 -4.22 -15.03 28.98
N GLU A 130 -3.32 -15.53 29.83
CA GLU A 130 -2.99 -14.89 31.11
C GLU A 130 -2.43 -13.47 30.90
N ALA A 131 -1.52 -13.29 29.95
CA ALA A 131 -0.85 -12.02 29.72
C ALA A 131 -1.69 -11.01 28.91
N LEU A 132 -2.40 -11.49 27.88
CA LEU A 132 -3.03 -10.64 26.86
C LEU A 132 -4.57 -10.73 26.83
N GLY A 133 -5.16 -11.68 27.57
CA GLY A 133 -6.58 -11.98 27.52
C GLY A 133 -7.00 -12.74 26.25
N THR A 134 -8.32 -12.85 26.03
CA THR A 134 -8.87 -13.67 24.93
C THR A 134 -9.16 -12.90 23.64
N LYS A 135 -8.96 -11.57 23.63
CA LYS A 135 -9.24 -10.72 22.46
C LYS A 135 -8.09 -10.67 21.45
N VAL A 136 -7.05 -11.48 21.65
CA VAL A 136 -5.91 -11.58 20.73
C VAL A 136 -6.11 -12.73 19.74
N THR A 137 -5.44 -12.62 18.59
CA THR A 137 -5.36 -13.71 17.61
C THR A 137 -4.05 -14.48 17.81
N LEU A 138 -4.11 -15.82 17.85
CA LEU A 138 -2.90 -16.64 17.81
C LEU A 138 -2.54 -16.95 16.36
N VAL A 139 -1.27 -16.77 15.99
CA VAL A 139 -0.74 -17.08 14.66
C VAL A 139 0.03 -18.39 14.73
N GLY A 140 -0.24 -19.32 13.82
CA GLY A 140 0.41 -20.63 13.81
C GLY A 140 0.13 -21.47 12.56
N PRO A 141 0.59 -22.74 12.54
CA PRO A 141 0.40 -23.62 11.39
C PRO A 141 -1.08 -23.82 11.02
N GLY A 142 -1.34 -24.14 9.75
CA GLY A 142 -2.71 -24.34 9.25
C GLY A 142 -3.53 -25.41 9.99
N THR A 143 -2.84 -26.37 10.60
CA THR A 143 -3.43 -27.49 11.36
C THR A 143 -2.51 -27.89 12.53
N GLY A 144 -3.06 -28.60 13.51
CA GLY A 144 -2.29 -29.20 14.61
C GLY A 144 -2.75 -28.74 15.99
N ALA A 145 -2.00 -29.15 17.01
CA ALA A 145 -2.40 -29.01 18.41
C ALA A 145 -2.54 -27.54 18.85
N LEU A 146 -1.71 -26.65 18.30
CA LEU A 146 -1.73 -25.22 18.63
C LEU A 146 -3.05 -24.56 18.22
N ARG A 147 -3.58 -24.93 17.04
CA ARG A 147 -4.87 -24.45 16.54
C ARG A 147 -6.03 -24.94 17.40
N GLU A 148 -6.03 -26.21 17.78
CA GLU A 148 -7.10 -26.77 18.60
C GLU A 148 -7.08 -26.19 20.03
N ALA A 149 -5.90 -25.96 20.61
CA ALA A 149 -5.76 -25.29 21.89
C ALA A 149 -6.27 -23.84 21.85
N ALA A 150 -5.93 -23.07 20.81
CA ALA A 150 -6.42 -21.71 20.64
C ALA A 150 -7.95 -21.66 20.55
N ARG A 151 -8.53 -22.56 19.74
CA ARG A 151 -9.98 -22.71 19.61
C ARG A 151 -10.65 -23.06 20.95
N ALA A 152 -10.08 -23.99 21.71
CA ALA A 152 -10.61 -24.41 23.00
C ALA A 152 -10.57 -23.27 24.05
N ALA A 153 -9.61 -22.36 23.94
CA ALA A 153 -9.49 -21.17 24.78
C ALA A 153 -10.33 -19.96 24.28
N GLY A 154 -11.02 -20.09 23.14
CA GLY A 154 -11.81 -19.02 22.55
C GLY A 154 -10.99 -17.90 21.88
N LEU A 155 -9.73 -18.16 21.52
CA LEU A 155 -8.90 -17.21 20.78
C LEU A 155 -9.25 -17.21 19.29
N GLY A 156 -9.06 -16.06 18.63
CA GLY A 156 -8.93 -16.03 17.18
C GLY A 156 -7.69 -16.81 16.74
N TYR A 157 -7.71 -17.38 15.53
CA TYR A 157 -6.55 -18.09 14.97
C TYR A 157 -6.30 -17.69 13.53
N ALA A 158 -5.05 -17.34 13.19
CA ALA A 158 -4.61 -17.04 11.84
C ALA A 158 -3.59 -18.09 11.37
N ARG A 159 -3.90 -18.74 10.24
CA ARG A 159 -3.06 -19.78 9.63
C ARG A 159 -1.91 -19.10 8.89
N GLU A 160 -0.70 -19.53 9.16
CA GLU A 160 0.51 -18.95 8.59
C GLU A 160 1.12 -19.80 7.48
N GLY A 161 1.62 -19.12 6.45
CA GLY A 161 2.61 -19.64 5.52
C GLY A 161 3.88 -18.80 5.53
N PHE A 162 4.91 -19.24 4.81
CA PHE A 162 6.22 -18.58 4.80
C PHE A 162 6.59 -18.25 3.35
N ALA A 163 6.81 -16.96 3.07
CA ALA A 163 7.21 -16.51 1.74
C ALA A 163 8.70 -16.77 1.49
N ASP A 164 9.53 -16.70 2.55
CA ASP A 164 10.98 -16.77 2.49
C ASP A 164 11.57 -18.13 2.94
N ARG A 165 10.72 -19.15 3.10
CA ARG A 165 11.16 -20.51 3.47
C ARG A 165 10.79 -21.53 2.39
N GLY A 166 11.70 -22.47 2.16
CA GLY A 166 11.43 -23.65 1.35
C GLY A 166 10.55 -24.64 2.10
N THR A 167 9.63 -25.29 1.38
CA THR A 167 8.75 -26.34 1.90
C THR A 167 9.04 -27.67 1.23
N LEU A 168 8.96 -28.75 2.00
CA LEU A 168 8.97 -30.13 1.51
C LEU A 168 7.60 -30.49 0.88
N PRO A 169 7.49 -31.60 0.11
CA PRO A 169 6.25 -32.02 -0.52
C PRO A 169 5.09 -32.27 0.45
N ASP A 170 5.39 -32.61 1.70
CA ASP A 170 4.41 -32.79 2.78
C ASP A 170 3.94 -31.46 3.40
N GLY A 171 4.45 -30.32 2.92
CA GLY A 171 4.13 -28.97 3.39
C GLY A 171 4.95 -28.51 4.60
N SER A 172 5.80 -29.37 5.19
CA SER A 172 6.70 -28.98 6.27
C SER A 172 7.84 -28.08 5.76
N LEU A 173 8.45 -27.30 6.65
CA LEU A 173 9.56 -26.43 6.27
C LEU A 173 10.85 -27.24 6.12
N ILE A 174 11.63 -26.94 5.09
CA ILE A 174 12.99 -27.46 4.95
C ILE A 174 13.82 -26.97 6.16
N PRO A 175 14.49 -27.86 6.90
CA PRO A 175 15.29 -27.49 8.07
C PRO A 175 16.35 -26.44 7.75
N ARG A 176 16.53 -25.47 8.66
CA ARG A 176 17.58 -24.46 8.51
C ARG A 176 18.95 -25.12 8.39
N GLY A 177 19.81 -24.58 7.52
CA GLY A 177 21.13 -25.14 7.19
C GLY A 177 21.13 -26.11 6.00
N GLN A 178 19.97 -26.54 5.51
CA GLN A 178 19.87 -27.33 4.27
C GLN A 178 19.72 -26.42 3.03
N PRO A 179 20.19 -26.88 1.85
CA PRO A 179 19.99 -26.16 0.59
C PRO A 179 18.51 -25.86 0.33
N GLY A 180 18.19 -24.61 -0.02
CA GLY A 180 16.82 -24.17 -0.29
C GLY A 180 15.96 -23.90 0.95
N ALA A 181 16.51 -24.02 2.17
CA ALA A 181 15.75 -23.78 3.39
C ALA A 181 15.30 -22.33 3.57
N VAL A 182 16.15 -21.38 3.18
CA VAL A 182 15.87 -19.93 3.19
C VAL A 182 15.94 -19.45 1.75
N LEU A 183 14.90 -18.71 1.34
CA LEU A 183 14.77 -18.16 0.00
C LEU A 183 15.18 -16.69 0.04
N THR A 184 16.35 -16.40 -0.51
CA THR A 184 16.85 -15.03 -0.67
C THR A 184 16.56 -14.44 -2.06
N ASP A 185 15.97 -15.26 -2.95
CA ASP A 185 15.58 -14.85 -4.29
C ASP A 185 14.15 -14.28 -4.29
N VAL A 186 14.04 -13.02 -4.69
CA VAL A 186 12.78 -12.27 -4.79
C VAL A 186 11.79 -12.94 -5.74
N ALA A 187 12.26 -13.54 -6.85
CA ALA A 187 11.39 -14.21 -7.80
C ALA A 187 10.72 -15.44 -7.17
N ARG A 188 11.49 -16.26 -6.44
CA ARG A 188 10.96 -17.44 -5.73
C ARG A 188 10.03 -17.05 -4.59
N ALA A 189 10.32 -15.98 -3.86
CA ALA A 189 9.42 -15.46 -2.83
C ALA A 189 8.10 -14.97 -3.43
N ARG A 190 8.12 -14.34 -4.62
CA ARG A 190 6.92 -13.97 -5.38
C ARG A 190 6.07 -15.21 -5.72
N GLU A 191 6.68 -16.21 -6.35
CA GLU A 191 5.99 -17.45 -6.74
C GLU A 191 5.33 -18.13 -5.53
N ASN A 192 6.06 -18.24 -4.42
CA ASN A 192 5.54 -18.78 -3.17
C ASN A 192 4.38 -17.94 -2.61
N THR A 193 4.49 -16.62 -2.65
CA THR A 193 3.46 -15.70 -2.18
C THR A 193 2.17 -15.90 -2.94
N VAL A 194 2.23 -15.90 -4.28
CA VAL A 194 1.04 -16.13 -5.12
C VAL A 194 0.43 -17.49 -4.80
N ARG A 195 1.23 -18.56 -4.87
CA ARG A 195 0.76 -19.93 -4.64
C ARG A 195 0.06 -20.09 -3.30
N LEU A 196 0.62 -19.53 -2.22
CA LEU A 196 0.05 -19.66 -0.88
C LEU A 196 -1.18 -18.77 -0.71
N ALA A 197 -1.09 -17.48 -1.08
CA ALA A 197 -2.17 -16.52 -0.88
C ALA A 197 -3.42 -16.87 -1.69
N THR A 198 -3.28 -17.43 -2.90
CA THR A 198 -4.42 -17.87 -3.72
C THR A 198 -4.91 -19.28 -3.38
N GLY A 199 -4.14 -20.06 -2.62
CA GLY A 199 -4.47 -21.43 -2.26
C GLY A 199 -5.58 -21.56 -1.21
N GLY A 200 -5.95 -20.47 -0.52
CA GLY A 200 -7.02 -20.47 0.51
C GLY A 200 -6.64 -21.16 1.83
N THR A 201 -5.39 -21.56 2.00
CA THR A 201 -4.88 -22.32 3.16
C THR A 201 -4.21 -21.45 4.21
N VAL A 202 -3.87 -20.20 3.88
CA VAL A 202 -3.18 -19.26 4.77
C VAL A 202 -3.98 -17.97 4.92
N ASP A 203 -3.89 -17.38 6.09
CA ASP A 203 -4.45 -16.07 6.44
C ASP A 203 -3.34 -15.00 6.53
N THR A 204 -2.10 -15.42 6.80
CA THR A 204 -0.93 -14.56 6.83
C THR A 204 0.32 -15.24 6.26
N LEU A 205 1.20 -14.45 5.64
CA LEU A 205 2.50 -14.88 5.14
C LEU A 205 3.62 -14.20 5.90
N CYS A 206 4.61 -15.00 6.32
CA CYS A 206 5.78 -14.54 7.05
C CYS A 206 6.95 -14.26 6.10
N VAL A 207 7.66 -13.16 6.37
CA VAL A 207 9.06 -12.94 6.00
C VAL A 207 9.84 -12.73 7.30
N HIS A 208 10.98 -13.38 7.45
CA HIS A 208 11.80 -13.17 8.65
C HIS A 208 12.68 -11.93 8.48
N GLY A 209 12.77 -11.09 9.52
CA GLY A 209 13.63 -9.90 9.51
C GLY A 209 15.12 -10.22 9.40
N ASP A 210 15.54 -11.42 9.81
CA ASP A 210 16.93 -11.90 9.75
C ASP A 210 17.33 -12.50 8.40
N THR A 211 16.39 -12.67 7.46
CA THR A 211 16.69 -13.21 6.13
C THR A 211 17.57 -12.22 5.35
N PRO A 212 18.69 -12.66 4.73
CA PRO A 212 19.48 -11.78 3.86
C PRO A 212 18.62 -11.18 2.75
N GLY A 213 18.58 -9.84 2.67
CA GLY A 213 17.70 -9.13 1.74
C GLY A 213 16.23 -9.04 2.18
N ALA A 214 15.91 -9.23 3.47
CA ALA A 214 14.56 -9.20 4.03
C ALA A 214 13.71 -8.01 3.56
N VAL A 215 14.29 -6.80 3.47
CA VAL A 215 13.58 -5.60 2.99
C VAL A 215 13.10 -5.78 1.55
N ALA A 216 13.94 -6.30 0.65
CA ALA A 216 13.56 -6.52 -0.74
C ALA A 216 12.50 -7.61 -0.87
N LEU A 217 12.63 -8.69 -0.09
CA LEU A 217 11.64 -9.77 -0.03
C LEU A 217 10.29 -9.26 0.51
N ALA A 218 10.28 -8.61 1.67
CA ALA A 218 9.09 -8.05 2.29
C ALA A 218 8.39 -7.04 1.36
N ARG A 219 9.16 -6.22 0.64
CA ARG A 219 8.62 -5.27 -0.34
C ARG A 219 7.89 -5.99 -1.47
N GLU A 220 8.49 -7.05 -2.01
CA GLU A 220 7.88 -7.86 -3.06
C GLU A 220 6.62 -8.57 -2.57
N VAL A 221 6.70 -9.23 -1.41
CA VAL A 221 5.57 -9.95 -0.82
C VAL A 221 4.41 -8.99 -0.53
N ARG A 222 4.70 -7.81 0.02
CA ARG A 222 3.68 -6.77 0.28
C ARG A 222 3.01 -6.31 -1.01
N ALA A 223 3.79 -6.02 -2.05
CA ALA A 223 3.28 -5.59 -3.34
C ALA A 223 2.39 -6.67 -3.99
N MET A 224 2.78 -7.94 -3.88
CA MET A 224 1.98 -9.07 -4.37
C MET A 224 0.64 -9.20 -3.64
N LEU A 225 0.66 -9.17 -2.31
CA LEU A 225 -0.58 -9.27 -1.51
C LEU A 225 -1.53 -8.12 -1.82
N ASP A 226 -1.01 -6.88 -1.90
CA ASP A 226 -1.82 -5.71 -2.24
C ASP A 226 -2.42 -5.81 -3.66
N ALA A 227 -1.74 -6.48 -4.60
CA ALA A 227 -2.22 -6.67 -5.97
C ALA A 227 -3.30 -7.75 -6.05
N LEU A 228 -3.16 -8.83 -5.27
CA LEU A 228 -4.16 -9.89 -5.18
C LEU A 228 -5.47 -9.41 -4.52
N GLU A 229 -5.40 -8.43 -3.61
CA GLU A 229 -6.58 -7.80 -3.02
C GLU A 229 -7.38 -6.93 -4.02
N ARG A 230 -6.73 -6.45 -5.07
CA ARG A 230 -7.30 -5.54 -6.08
C ARG A 230 -7.00 -6.06 -7.49
N PRO A 231 -7.60 -7.20 -7.88
CA PRO A 231 -7.31 -7.80 -9.17
C PRO A 231 -7.73 -6.86 -10.32
N PRO A 232 -7.02 -6.90 -11.47
CA PRO A 232 -7.47 -6.21 -12.66
C PRO A 232 -8.85 -6.69 -13.10
N GLU A 233 -9.71 -5.77 -13.51
CA GLU A 233 -11.02 -6.07 -14.07
C GLU A 233 -10.99 -5.97 -15.60
N PRO A 234 -11.44 -7.00 -16.34
CA PRO A 234 -11.55 -6.91 -17.79
C PRO A 234 -12.50 -5.79 -18.26
N LEU A 235 -12.06 -5.02 -19.25
CA LEU A 235 -12.88 -4.08 -20.02
C LEU A 235 -12.92 -4.56 -21.48
N GLY A 236 -13.68 -5.61 -21.73
CA GLY A 236 -13.65 -6.34 -22.99
C GLY A 236 -12.36 -7.18 -23.13
N ASP A 237 -12.01 -7.52 -24.37
CA ASP A 237 -10.97 -8.51 -24.65
C ASP A 237 -9.54 -7.92 -24.75
N SER A 238 -9.43 -6.59 -24.77
CA SER A 238 -8.17 -5.88 -25.04
C SER A 238 -7.89 -4.74 -24.07
N ALA A 239 -8.59 -4.68 -22.93
CA ALA A 239 -8.32 -3.72 -21.89
C ALA A 239 -8.56 -4.27 -20.47
N LEU A 240 -7.79 -3.76 -19.52
CA LEU A 240 -7.90 -4.03 -18.09
C LEU A 240 -8.10 -2.71 -17.35
N ARG A 241 -9.07 -2.67 -16.43
CA ARG A 241 -9.22 -1.60 -15.45
C ARG A 241 -8.56 -2.01 -14.15
N LEU A 242 -7.65 -1.19 -13.65
CA LEU A 242 -6.99 -1.38 -12.37
C LEU A 242 -7.34 -0.23 -11.43
N VAL A 243 -7.49 -0.53 -10.15
CA VAL A 243 -7.55 0.50 -9.11
C VAL A 243 -6.14 1.04 -8.91
N LEU A 244 -5.98 2.36 -9.03
CA LEU A 244 -4.70 3.01 -8.79
C LEU A 244 -4.46 3.03 -7.26
N PRO A 245 -3.34 2.46 -6.75
CA PRO A 245 -3.04 2.54 -5.33
C PRO A 245 -2.82 4.00 -4.91
N GLU A 246 -3.25 4.33 -3.70
CA GLU A 246 -3.01 5.66 -3.12
C GLU A 246 -1.51 5.94 -3.00
N GLY A 247 -1.12 7.20 -3.21
CA GLY A 247 0.27 7.65 -3.12
C GLY A 247 1.15 7.31 -4.32
N VAL A 248 0.66 6.52 -5.29
CA VAL A 248 1.42 6.21 -6.51
C VAL A 248 1.53 7.46 -7.40
N ASP A 249 2.73 7.76 -7.85
CA ASP A 249 2.93 8.79 -8.86
C ASP A 249 2.29 8.36 -10.19
N ARG A 250 1.37 9.19 -10.68
CA ARG A 250 0.53 8.87 -11.84
C ARG A 250 1.32 8.77 -13.14
N ARG A 251 2.38 9.56 -13.29
CA ARG A 251 3.22 9.54 -14.49
C ARG A 251 4.08 8.28 -14.51
N LEU A 252 4.71 7.96 -13.38
CA LEU A 252 5.46 6.71 -13.23
C LEU A 252 4.56 5.49 -13.42
N ALA A 253 3.32 5.54 -12.92
CA ALA A 253 2.34 4.48 -13.16
C ALA A 253 2.06 4.29 -14.65
N ARG A 254 1.82 5.38 -15.40
CA ARG A 254 1.64 5.31 -16.85
C ARG A 254 2.87 4.73 -17.53
N GLU A 255 4.04 5.28 -17.26
CA GLU A 255 5.30 4.87 -17.90
C GLU A 255 5.60 3.38 -17.63
N ALA A 256 5.43 2.92 -16.38
CA ALA A 256 5.66 1.53 -16.01
C ALA A 256 4.64 0.57 -16.65
N LEU A 257 3.36 0.96 -16.72
CA LEU A 257 2.33 0.16 -17.40
C LEU A 257 2.57 0.10 -18.91
N CYS A 258 2.90 1.23 -19.55
CA CYS A 258 3.22 1.28 -20.98
C CYS A 258 4.50 0.49 -21.34
N ALA A 259 5.41 0.29 -20.38
CA ALA A 259 6.61 -0.52 -20.58
C ALA A 259 6.36 -2.03 -20.53
N LEU A 260 5.18 -2.49 -20.12
CA LEU A 260 4.84 -3.91 -20.07
C LEU A 260 4.73 -4.51 -21.48
N PRO A 261 5.26 -5.73 -21.71
CA PRO A 261 5.08 -6.44 -22.96
C PRO A 261 3.59 -6.56 -23.34
N GLY A 262 3.27 -6.30 -24.61
CA GLY A 262 1.91 -6.40 -25.14
C GLY A 262 0.99 -5.21 -24.83
N VAL A 263 1.39 -4.29 -23.95
CA VAL A 263 0.63 -3.06 -23.69
C VAL A 263 0.80 -2.08 -24.85
N LYS A 264 -0.33 -1.57 -25.33
CA LYS A 264 -0.42 -0.57 -26.40
C LYS A 264 -0.48 0.85 -25.84
N ASP A 265 -1.23 1.05 -24.76
CA ASP A 265 -1.33 2.33 -24.06
C ASP A 265 -1.87 2.13 -22.64
N ALA A 266 -1.68 3.14 -21.78
CA ALA A 266 -2.27 3.20 -20.46
C ALA A 266 -2.85 4.59 -20.20
N VAL A 267 -4.14 4.65 -19.86
CA VAL A 267 -4.84 5.87 -19.48
C VAL A 267 -4.98 5.90 -17.96
N ILE A 268 -4.39 6.93 -17.32
CA ILE A 268 -4.45 7.11 -15.87
C ILE A 268 -5.46 8.20 -15.54
N THR A 269 -6.37 7.87 -14.63
CA THR A 269 -7.35 8.78 -14.04
C THR A 269 -7.03 9.03 -12.57
N GLU A 270 -7.96 9.63 -11.83
CA GLU A 270 -7.74 9.92 -10.41
C GLU A 270 -7.61 8.67 -9.55
N ALA A 271 -8.45 7.65 -9.83
CA ALA A 271 -8.58 6.44 -9.02
C ALA A 271 -8.31 5.14 -9.81
N HIS A 272 -8.18 5.21 -11.14
CA HIS A 272 -8.03 4.02 -11.98
C HIS A 272 -6.98 4.20 -13.07
N ALA A 273 -6.37 3.08 -13.46
CA ALA A 273 -5.66 2.93 -14.73
C ALA A 273 -6.50 2.05 -15.67
N CYS A 274 -6.57 2.42 -16.94
CA CYS A 274 -7.06 1.57 -18.02
C CYS A 274 -5.87 1.19 -18.90
N VAL A 275 -5.53 -0.10 -18.96
CA VAL A 275 -4.40 -0.62 -19.73
C VAL A 275 -4.95 -1.30 -20.96
N TYR A 276 -4.59 -0.79 -22.13
CA TYR A 276 -4.95 -1.35 -23.43
C TYR A 276 -3.82 -2.24 -23.93
N PHE A 277 -4.14 -3.42 -24.45
CA PHE A 277 -3.12 -4.39 -24.87
C PHE A 277 -3.55 -5.17 -26.12
N ASP A 278 -2.61 -5.92 -26.68
CA ASP A 278 -2.94 -6.91 -27.71
C ASP A 278 -3.59 -8.15 -27.08
N PRO A 279 -4.82 -8.54 -27.47
CA PRO A 279 -5.51 -9.69 -26.89
C PRO A 279 -4.73 -11.01 -27.06
N VAL A 280 -3.81 -11.09 -28.03
CA VAL A 280 -2.96 -12.27 -28.23
C VAL A 280 -1.82 -12.33 -27.21
N THR A 281 -1.39 -11.18 -26.67
CA THR A 281 -0.34 -11.06 -25.66
C THR A 281 -0.80 -10.13 -24.54
N PRO A 282 -1.74 -10.57 -23.67
CA PRO A 282 -2.17 -9.78 -22.54
C PRO A 282 -1.01 -9.55 -21.55
N PRO A 283 -0.96 -8.40 -20.87
CA PRO A 283 0.11 -8.11 -19.92
C PRO A 283 -0.03 -9.01 -18.70
N GLU A 284 1.07 -9.66 -18.34
CA GLU A 284 1.20 -10.30 -17.04
C GLU A 284 1.36 -9.23 -15.94
N ASP A 285 0.79 -9.47 -14.75
CA ASP A 285 1.14 -8.72 -13.54
C ASP A 285 0.91 -7.19 -13.57
N ALA A 286 -0.02 -6.67 -14.38
CA ALA A 286 -0.28 -5.22 -14.47
C ALA A 286 -0.63 -4.58 -13.09
N ALA A 287 -1.35 -5.29 -12.23
CA ALA A 287 -1.63 -4.82 -10.86
C ALA A 287 -0.37 -4.77 -9.99
N LEU A 288 0.54 -5.73 -10.16
CA LEU A 288 1.79 -5.80 -9.41
C LEU A 288 2.72 -4.63 -9.74
N VAL A 289 2.76 -4.20 -11.01
CA VAL A 289 3.55 -3.02 -11.39
C VAL A 289 3.10 -1.80 -10.60
N LEU A 290 1.79 -1.59 -10.46
CA LEU A 290 1.24 -0.47 -9.69
C LEU A 290 1.53 -0.58 -8.19
N THR A 291 1.43 -1.77 -7.60
CA THR A 291 1.70 -1.94 -6.16
C THR A 291 3.19 -1.81 -5.82
N ARG A 292 4.08 -2.19 -6.74
CA ARG A 292 5.53 -1.95 -6.60
C ARG A 292 5.90 -0.48 -6.61
N LEU A 293 5.23 0.33 -7.43
CA LEU A 293 5.45 1.78 -7.44
C LEU A 293 5.05 2.44 -6.11
N ARG A 294 4.04 1.90 -5.41
CA ARG A 294 3.63 2.43 -4.09
C ARG A 294 4.72 2.32 -3.04
N VAL A 295 5.55 1.28 -3.12
CA VAL A 295 6.63 1.01 -2.17
C VAL A 295 8.00 1.50 -2.66
N THR A 296 8.03 2.15 -3.82
CA THR A 296 9.24 2.77 -4.38
C THR A 296 9.28 4.24 -3.96
N PRO A 297 10.40 4.75 -3.40
CA PRO A 297 10.53 6.16 -3.09
C PRO A 297 10.24 7.01 -4.34
N VAL A 298 9.32 7.96 -4.22
CA VAL A 298 8.99 8.86 -5.33
C VAL A 298 10.22 9.71 -5.64
N SER A 299 10.81 9.50 -6.80
CA SER A 299 11.85 10.39 -7.30
C SER A 299 11.25 11.79 -7.47
N THR A 300 11.85 12.79 -6.81
CA THR A 300 11.53 14.21 -7.00
C THR A 300 12.13 14.67 -8.32
N LEU A 301 11.65 14.13 -9.44
CA LEU A 301 11.97 14.68 -10.76
C LEU A 301 11.43 16.11 -10.80
N GLU A 302 12.29 17.08 -11.09
CA GLU A 302 11.87 18.44 -11.37
C GLU A 302 10.90 18.42 -12.55
N ARG A 303 9.70 18.94 -12.30
CA ARG A 303 8.62 18.93 -13.29
C ARG A 303 8.61 20.26 -14.03
N PRO A 304 8.47 20.26 -15.37
CA PRO A 304 8.35 21.50 -16.12
C PRO A 304 7.14 22.29 -15.64
N LEU A 305 7.34 23.59 -15.41
CA LEU A 305 6.28 24.54 -15.10
C LEU A 305 5.81 25.19 -16.41
N ILE A 306 4.60 24.84 -16.84
CA ILE A 306 3.93 25.41 -18.01
C ILE A 306 3.18 26.66 -17.56
N ARG A 307 3.50 27.82 -18.16
CA ARG A 307 2.80 29.08 -17.90
C ARG A 307 1.81 29.35 -19.04
N ILE A 308 0.56 29.60 -18.69
CA ILE A 308 -0.51 29.87 -19.64
C ILE A 308 -1.03 31.27 -19.37
N ARG A 309 -0.83 32.19 -20.33
CA ARG A 309 -1.41 33.53 -20.27
C ARG A 309 -2.91 33.45 -20.52
N VAL A 310 -3.68 34.15 -19.71
CA VAL A 310 -5.14 34.12 -19.73
C VAL A 310 -5.68 35.54 -19.67
N ARG A 311 -6.52 35.87 -20.64
CA ARG A 311 -7.42 37.02 -20.53
C ARG A 311 -8.66 36.56 -19.77
N TYR A 312 -8.92 37.14 -18.61
CA TYR A 312 -10.05 36.74 -17.74
C TYR A 312 -11.37 37.41 -18.16
N ASP A 313 -11.85 37.03 -19.35
CA ASP A 313 -13.04 37.55 -20.02
C ASP A 313 -14.22 36.55 -20.08
N GLY A 314 -14.15 35.48 -19.28
CA GLY A 314 -15.12 34.40 -19.35
C GLY A 314 -16.53 34.79 -18.91
N GLU A 315 -17.54 34.33 -19.66
CA GLU A 315 -18.95 34.67 -19.43
C GLU A 315 -19.49 34.25 -18.05
N ASP A 316 -18.91 33.20 -17.43
CA ASP A 316 -19.32 32.70 -16.12
C ASP A 316 -18.47 33.27 -14.98
N LEU A 317 -17.44 34.08 -15.26
CA LEU A 317 -16.56 34.62 -14.22
C LEU A 317 -17.34 35.40 -13.14
N PRO A 318 -18.33 36.27 -13.48
CA PRO A 318 -19.18 36.92 -12.48
C PRO A 318 -20.02 35.93 -11.66
N LYS A 319 -20.47 34.84 -12.29
CA LYS A 319 -21.24 33.78 -11.60
C LYS A 319 -20.37 33.02 -10.60
N VAL A 320 -19.13 32.67 -10.97
CA VAL A 320 -18.18 32.03 -10.07
C VAL A 320 -17.87 32.94 -8.88
N ALA A 321 -17.68 34.24 -9.13
CA ALA A 321 -17.49 35.24 -8.07
C ALA A 321 -18.69 35.33 -7.12
N ALA A 322 -19.91 35.37 -7.66
CA ALA A 322 -21.13 35.37 -6.86
C ALA A 322 -21.29 34.08 -6.03
N HIS A 323 -20.99 32.91 -6.62
CA HIS A 323 -21.03 31.63 -5.91
C HIS A 323 -20.03 31.59 -4.73
N ALA A 324 -18.85 32.18 -4.93
CA ALA A 324 -17.79 32.25 -3.95
C ALA A 324 -18.01 33.34 -2.86
N GLY A 325 -18.94 34.28 -3.09
CA GLY A 325 -19.06 35.49 -2.26
C GLY A 325 -17.84 36.41 -2.37
N LEU A 326 -17.17 36.43 -3.53
CA LEU A 326 -15.94 37.17 -3.80
C LEU A 326 -16.14 38.18 -4.94
N SER A 327 -15.21 39.13 -5.08
CA SER A 327 -15.13 39.94 -6.29
C SER A 327 -14.53 39.13 -7.44
N VAL A 328 -14.77 39.57 -8.68
CA VAL A 328 -14.15 38.98 -9.87
C VAL A 328 -12.62 39.00 -9.75
N ASP A 329 -12.02 40.13 -9.38
CA ASP A 329 -10.57 40.25 -9.22
C ASP A 329 -10.02 39.27 -8.18
N GLU A 330 -10.75 39.01 -7.10
CA GLU A 330 -10.34 38.06 -6.07
C GLU A 330 -10.42 36.61 -6.57
N VAL A 331 -11.41 36.27 -7.41
CA VAL A 331 -11.45 34.97 -8.10
C VAL A 331 -10.23 34.80 -9.01
N VAL A 332 -9.92 35.82 -9.81
CA VAL A 332 -8.76 35.82 -10.72
C VAL A 332 -7.45 35.69 -9.93
N ARG A 333 -7.30 36.45 -8.84
CA ARG A 333 -6.13 36.38 -7.97
C ARG A 333 -5.94 34.98 -7.41
N ARG A 334 -7.00 34.33 -6.92
CA ARG A 334 -6.93 32.96 -6.39
C ARG A 334 -6.61 31.94 -7.47
N HIS A 335 -7.15 32.09 -8.67
CA HIS A 335 -6.86 31.21 -9.79
C HIS A 335 -5.41 31.34 -10.31
N THR A 336 -4.79 32.51 -10.23
CA THR A 336 -3.41 32.75 -10.68
C THR A 336 -2.34 32.57 -9.59
N ALA A 337 -2.74 32.59 -8.32
CA ALA A 337 -1.83 32.48 -7.18
C ALA A 337 -1.27 31.05 -6.99
N ARG A 338 -1.89 30.04 -7.59
CA ARG A 338 -1.54 28.63 -7.41
C ARG A 338 -0.87 28.03 -8.62
N GLU A 339 -0.11 26.99 -8.36
CA GLU A 339 0.30 26.04 -9.38
C GLU A 339 -0.60 24.81 -9.30
N TYR A 340 -1.02 24.37 -10.46
CA TYR A 340 -1.89 23.22 -10.63
C TYR A 340 -1.08 22.03 -11.11
N THR A 341 -1.51 20.83 -10.74
CA THR A 341 -0.95 19.60 -11.30
C THR A 341 -1.92 19.04 -12.33
N VAL A 342 -1.41 18.57 -13.47
CA VAL A 342 -2.20 17.78 -14.42
C VAL A 342 -2.57 16.44 -13.77
N ARG A 343 -3.84 16.28 -13.40
CA ARG A 343 -4.38 15.08 -12.72
C ARG A 343 -4.76 13.97 -13.70
N CYS A 344 -5.22 14.35 -14.89
CA CYS A 344 -5.67 13.46 -15.95
C CYS A 344 -5.58 14.21 -17.29
N VAL A 345 -5.35 13.49 -18.38
CA VAL A 345 -5.43 14.01 -19.76
C VAL A 345 -6.37 13.11 -20.54
N GLY A 346 -7.40 13.68 -21.18
CA GLY A 346 -8.42 12.90 -21.87
C GLY A 346 -9.72 13.66 -22.11
N PHE A 347 -10.80 12.95 -22.44
CA PHE A 347 -12.08 13.49 -22.98
C PHE A 347 -11.96 14.10 -24.38
N LEU A 348 -10.99 14.98 -24.57
CA LEU A 348 -10.61 15.58 -25.84
C LEU A 348 -9.08 15.52 -25.98
N PRO A 349 -8.51 15.29 -27.18
CA PRO A 349 -7.06 15.35 -27.35
C PRO A 349 -6.46 16.66 -26.80
N GLY A 350 -5.51 16.55 -25.87
CA GLY A 350 -4.88 17.71 -25.22
C GLY A 350 -5.66 18.37 -24.08
N PHE A 351 -6.88 17.93 -23.75
CA PHE A 351 -7.60 18.44 -22.59
C PHE A 351 -7.01 17.85 -21.30
N ALA A 352 -6.47 18.73 -20.46
CA ALA A 352 -5.91 18.39 -19.16
C ALA A 352 -6.84 18.85 -18.03
N TYR A 353 -7.13 17.93 -17.11
CA TYR A 353 -7.81 18.24 -15.85
C TYR A 353 -6.77 18.68 -14.82
N LEU A 354 -6.77 19.97 -14.51
CA LEU A 354 -5.82 20.59 -13.58
C LEU A 354 -6.46 20.71 -12.20
N GLY A 355 -5.72 20.35 -11.14
CA GLY A 355 -6.24 20.44 -9.78
C GLY A 355 -5.15 20.41 -8.70
N ASP A 356 -5.46 20.81 -7.48
CA ASP A 356 -6.81 21.21 -7.00
C ASP A 356 -7.01 22.74 -7.02
N VAL A 357 -8.19 23.17 -7.50
CA VAL A 357 -8.63 24.59 -7.45
C VAL A 357 -8.75 25.05 -5.99
N ASP A 358 -8.52 26.35 -5.73
CA ASP A 358 -8.77 26.92 -4.39
C ASP A 358 -10.22 26.64 -3.98
N PRO A 359 -10.46 25.97 -2.83
CA PRO A 359 -11.80 25.59 -2.39
C PRO A 359 -12.80 26.75 -2.34
N SER A 360 -12.34 27.99 -2.14
CA SER A 360 -13.23 29.15 -2.11
C SER A 360 -13.79 29.55 -3.48
N ILE A 361 -13.15 29.13 -4.58
CA ILE A 361 -13.58 29.41 -5.97
C ILE A 361 -13.97 28.14 -6.71
N ALA A 362 -13.89 26.97 -6.05
CA ALA A 362 -14.40 25.72 -6.58
C ALA A 362 -15.91 25.86 -6.80
N CYS A 363 -16.34 25.75 -8.05
CA CYS A 363 -17.73 26.01 -8.44
C CYS A 363 -18.27 24.81 -9.22
N PRO A 364 -19.41 24.22 -8.82
CA PRO A 364 -19.98 23.08 -9.54
C PRO A 364 -20.16 23.36 -11.03
N ARG A 365 -19.99 22.31 -11.84
CA ARG A 365 -20.31 22.38 -13.27
C ARG A 365 -21.77 22.78 -13.49
N LEU A 366 -22.08 23.32 -14.67
CA LEU A 366 -23.44 23.56 -15.10
C LEU A 366 -24.26 22.27 -15.08
N ALA A 367 -25.52 22.39 -14.62
CA ALA A 367 -26.49 21.30 -14.66
C ALA A 367 -26.78 20.87 -16.11
N THR A 368 -26.97 21.83 -17.01
CA THR A 368 -27.12 21.60 -18.44
C THR A 368 -25.86 22.07 -19.17
N PRO A 369 -25.11 21.16 -19.84
CA PRO A 369 -23.94 21.56 -20.63
C PRO A 369 -24.32 22.48 -21.79
N ARG A 370 -23.42 23.41 -22.12
CA ARG A 370 -23.49 24.18 -23.37
C ARG A 370 -23.27 23.25 -24.55
N THR A 371 -23.97 23.52 -25.64
CA THR A 371 -23.76 22.84 -26.92
C THR A 371 -22.42 23.21 -27.56
N ARG A 372 -21.87 24.39 -27.22
CA ARG A 372 -20.59 24.87 -27.72
C ARG A 372 -19.88 25.73 -26.68
N VAL A 373 -18.65 25.35 -26.36
CA VAL A 373 -17.61 26.11 -25.67
C VAL A 373 -16.55 26.48 -26.70
N PRO A 374 -16.07 27.73 -26.77
CA PRO A 374 -14.99 28.11 -27.69
C PRO A 374 -13.68 27.35 -27.42
N ALA A 375 -12.86 27.19 -28.46
CA ALA A 375 -11.49 26.74 -28.28
C ALA A 375 -10.71 27.73 -27.41
N LEU A 376 -9.75 27.22 -26.65
CA LEU A 376 -8.92 27.96 -25.69
C LEU A 376 -9.68 28.60 -24.52
N ALA A 377 -10.98 28.31 -24.36
CA ALA A 377 -11.70 28.73 -23.17
C ALA A 377 -11.08 28.07 -21.91
N VAL A 378 -10.85 28.86 -20.88
CA VAL A 378 -10.44 28.42 -19.54
C VAL A 378 -11.69 28.27 -18.69
N GLY A 379 -11.84 27.14 -18.01
CA GLY A 379 -13.04 26.90 -17.21
C GLY A 379 -12.76 26.26 -15.85
N ILE A 380 -13.70 26.42 -14.92
CA ILE A 380 -13.73 25.78 -13.61
C ILE A 380 -14.94 24.85 -13.49
N ALA A 381 -14.72 23.62 -13.00
CA ALA A 381 -15.77 22.66 -12.68
C ALA A 381 -15.40 21.87 -11.40
N GLY A 382 -16.09 22.17 -10.31
CA GLY A 382 -15.76 21.68 -8.97
C GLY A 382 -14.34 22.09 -8.61
N GLU A 383 -13.54 21.10 -8.24
CA GLU A 383 -12.13 21.27 -7.84
C GLU A 383 -11.15 21.21 -9.03
N ARG A 384 -11.65 21.30 -10.27
CA ARG A 384 -10.84 21.21 -11.49
C ARG A 384 -10.90 22.50 -12.30
N THR A 385 -9.78 22.82 -12.93
CA THR A 385 -9.65 23.85 -13.96
C THR A 385 -8.91 23.29 -15.18
N GLY A 386 -8.90 23.99 -16.30
CA GLY A 386 -8.43 23.45 -17.57
C GLY A 386 -8.74 24.34 -18.76
N VAL A 387 -8.08 24.04 -19.88
CA VAL A 387 -8.21 24.77 -21.13
C VAL A 387 -8.85 23.85 -22.17
N TYR A 388 -9.92 24.32 -22.80
CA TYR A 388 -10.56 23.60 -23.91
C TYR A 388 -9.64 23.62 -25.14
N PRO A 389 -9.17 22.47 -25.65
CA PRO A 389 -8.23 22.45 -26.77
C PRO A 389 -8.88 22.84 -28.09
N PHE A 390 -10.19 22.57 -28.24
CA PHE A 390 -10.99 22.88 -29.42
C PHE A 390 -12.42 23.20 -29.01
N ALA A 391 -13.20 23.72 -29.97
CA ALA A 391 -14.61 23.99 -29.73
C ALA A 391 -15.39 22.68 -29.55
N SER A 392 -16.07 22.53 -28.42
CA SER A 392 -16.81 21.31 -28.06
C SER A 392 -18.01 21.63 -27.18
N PRO A 393 -18.98 20.72 -27.00
CA PRO A 393 -19.92 20.81 -25.90
C PRO A 393 -19.19 20.79 -24.54
N GLY A 394 -19.73 21.46 -23.53
CA GLY A 394 -19.06 21.56 -22.23
C GLY A 394 -19.93 22.20 -21.14
N GLY A 395 -19.78 21.73 -19.91
CA GLY A 395 -20.53 22.23 -18.75
C GLY A 395 -19.69 23.01 -17.75
N TRP A 396 -18.47 23.42 -18.10
CA TRP A 396 -17.58 24.12 -17.18
C TRP A 396 -17.93 25.60 -17.12
N ASN A 397 -17.70 26.24 -15.96
CA ASN A 397 -17.89 27.67 -15.80
C ASN A 397 -16.71 28.38 -16.48
N LEU A 398 -16.95 29.09 -17.58
CA LEU A 398 -15.92 29.76 -18.37
C LEU A 398 -15.44 31.01 -17.64
N VAL A 399 -14.16 31.05 -17.28
CA VAL A 399 -13.53 32.14 -16.49
C VAL A 399 -12.56 33.00 -17.31
N GLY A 400 -12.15 32.55 -18.49
CA GLY A 400 -11.29 33.33 -19.37
C GLY A 400 -10.95 32.62 -20.66
N THR A 401 -10.00 33.19 -21.39
CA THR A 401 -9.48 32.70 -22.66
C THR A 401 -7.96 32.60 -22.61
N ALA A 402 -7.41 31.42 -22.88
CA ALA A 402 -5.97 31.20 -22.96
C ALA A 402 -5.40 31.86 -24.23
N LEU A 403 -4.24 32.51 -24.08
CA LEU A 403 -3.54 33.24 -25.13
C LEU A 403 -2.26 32.50 -25.52
N ASP A 404 -1.92 32.51 -26.81
CA ASP A 404 -0.68 31.93 -27.36
C ASP A 404 -0.43 30.46 -26.93
N PHE A 405 -1.50 29.72 -26.63
CA PHE A 405 -1.43 28.37 -26.11
C PHE A 405 -1.96 27.35 -27.12
N THR A 406 -1.21 26.26 -27.31
CA THR A 406 -1.64 25.11 -28.09
C THR A 406 -1.72 23.91 -27.17
N ALA A 407 -2.92 23.38 -26.96
CA ALA A 407 -3.13 22.26 -26.04
C ALA A 407 -2.76 20.90 -26.66
N PHE A 408 -2.85 20.77 -27.99
CA PHE A 408 -2.62 19.54 -28.73
C PHE A 408 -1.84 19.81 -30.01
N ASP A 409 -0.78 19.04 -30.22
CA ASP A 409 0.04 19.02 -31.43
C ASP A 409 -0.10 17.64 -32.11
N PRO A 410 -0.47 17.54 -33.40
CA PRO A 410 -0.67 16.25 -34.05
C PRO A 410 0.57 15.34 -34.11
N ALA A 411 1.79 15.91 -34.07
CA ALA A 411 3.04 15.16 -34.10
C ALA A 411 3.52 14.74 -32.70
N ARG A 412 3.21 15.55 -31.67
CA ARG A 412 3.69 15.34 -30.29
C ARG A 412 2.60 14.90 -29.30
N GLY A 413 1.34 14.98 -29.70
CA GLY A 413 0.18 14.71 -28.85
C GLY A 413 -0.19 15.87 -27.93
N ALA A 414 -0.69 15.55 -26.73
CA ALA A 414 -1.03 16.55 -25.72
C ALA A 414 0.22 17.34 -25.29
N VAL A 415 0.13 18.66 -25.22
CA VAL A 415 1.25 19.51 -24.75
C VAL A 415 1.44 19.39 -23.25
N MET A 416 0.33 19.32 -22.50
CA MET A 416 0.35 19.04 -21.07
C MET A 416 0.32 17.52 -20.85
N GLN A 417 1.29 17.01 -20.09
CA GLN A 417 1.38 15.61 -19.71
C GLN A 417 0.99 15.40 -18.25
N LEU A 418 0.62 14.16 -17.94
CA LEU A 418 0.25 13.74 -16.59
C LEU A 418 1.35 14.10 -15.58
N GLY A 419 0.95 14.81 -14.52
CA GLY A 419 1.86 15.26 -13.47
C GLY A 419 2.58 16.58 -13.72
N ASP A 420 2.50 17.17 -14.92
CA ASP A 420 3.11 18.48 -15.18
C ASP A 420 2.53 19.58 -14.27
N ARG A 421 3.34 20.60 -13.99
CA ARG A 421 2.92 21.78 -13.23
C ARG A 421 2.45 22.85 -14.20
N VAL A 422 1.31 23.48 -13.89
CA VAL A 422 0.71 24.53 -14.72
C VAL A 422 0.42 25.74 -13.86
N ARG A 423 0.74 26.94 -14.35
CA ARG A 423 0.36 28.20 -13.71
C ARG A 423 -0.33 29.10 -14.72
N PHE A 424 -1.48 29.63 -14.33
CA PHE A 424 -2.17 30.65 -15.11
C PHE A 424 -1.65 32.02 -14.74
N GLU A 425 -1.48 32.86 -15.75
CA GLU A 425 -1.02 34.24 -15.61
C GLU A 425 -2.06 35.16 -16.20
N ARG A 426 -2.49 36.16 -15.41
CA ARG A 426 -3.42 37.18 -15.88
C ARG A 426 -2.70 38.04 -16.90
N GLU A 427 -3.28 38.15 -18.10
CA GLU A 427 -2.92 39.17 -19.06
C GLU A 427 -3.92 40.31 -18.95
N ASP A 428 -3.44 41.51 -18.64
CA ASP A 428 -4.23 42.73 -18.73
C ASP A 428 -4.20 43.22 -20.19
N GLY A 429 -5.39 43.49 -20.74
CA GLY A 429 -5.59 43.83 -22.15
C GLY A 429 -5.17 45.24 -22.53
#